data_AF-A0A2E0VGG1-F1
#
_entry.id   AF-A0A2E0VGG1-F1
#
_cell.length_a   1.000
_cell.length_b   1.000
_cell.length_c   1.000
_cell.angle_alpha   90.00
_cell.angle_beta   90.00
_cell.angle_gamma   90.00
#
_symmetry.space_group_name_H-M   'P 1'
#
loop_
_entity.id
_entity.type
_entity.pdbx_description
1 polymer ?
#
loop_
_entity_poly.entity_id
_entity_poly.type
_entity_poly.pdbx_seq_one_letter_code
_entity_poly.pdbx_strand_id
1 'polypeptide(L)' 'HDYQIISGERHDRFRLEEGKLMLARREIILDMSVLSMPNLAIFL' A
#
# COMPACT_ATOMS: atom_id res chain seq x y z
N HIS A 1 -10.41 16.68 15.57
CA HIS A 1 -9.20 16.14 14.92
C HIS A 1 -9.67 15.17 13.87
N ASP A 2 -9.71 15.61 12.61
CA ASP A 2 -10.16 14.78 11.50
C ASP A 2 -8.99 13.89 11.05
N TYR A 3 -9.07 12.61 11.37
CA TYR A 3 -8.15 11.62 10.87
C TYR A 3 -8.60 11.18 9.48
N GLN A 4 -7.63 11.07 8.59
CA GLN A 4 -7.78 10.52 7.26
C GLN A 4 -7.54 9.01 7.33
N ILE A 5 -8.57 8.20 7.02
CA ILE A 5 -8.52 6.73 7.10
C ILE A 5 -8.48 6.13 5.70
N ILE A 6 -7.55 5.20 5.47
CA ILE A 6 -7.46 4.38 4.26
C ILE A 6 -7.66 2.92 4.66
N SER A 7 -8.56 2.22 3.96
CA SER A 7 -8.76 0.77 4.07
C SER A 7 -8.45 0.11 2.73
N GLY A 8 -7.92 -1.11 2.79
CA GLY A 8 -7.61 -1.90 1.62
C GLY A 8 -6.70 -3.09 1.89
N GLU A 9 -6.35 -3.78 0.82
CA GLU A 9 -5.54 -4.99 0.83
C GLU A 9 -4.21 -4.77 0.08
N ARG A 10 -3.17 -5.49 0.51
CA ARG A 10 -1.88 -5.54 -0.18
C ARG A 10 -1.57 -6.95 -0.64
N HIS A 11 -1.27 -7.08 -1.92
CA HIS A 11 -0.72 -8.29 -2.52
C HIS A 11 0.75 -8.06 -2.81
N ASP A 12 1.59 -8.50 -1.86
CA ASP A 12 3.05 -8.37 -1.96
C ASP A 12 3.67 -9.65 -2.51
N ARG A 13 4.54 -9.49 -3.51
CA ARG A 13 5.48 -10.53 -3.93
C ARG A 13 6.86 -10.19 -3.42
N PHE A 14 7.42 -11.10 -2.63
CA PHE A 14 8.77 -10.98 -2.11
C PHE A 14 9.72 -11.93 -2.85
N ARG A 15 10.99 -11.55 -2.92
CA ARG A 15 12.07 -12.41 -3.36
C ARG A 15 13.12 -12.49 -2.26
N LEU A 16 13.70 -13.67 -2.08
CA LEU A 16 14.88 -13.82 -1.23
C LEU A 16 16.12 -13.56 -2.09
N GLU A 17 16.89 -12.53 -1.76
CA GLU A 17 18.17 -12.19 -2.40
C GLU A 17 19.23 -12.05 -1.32
N GLU A 18 20.35 -12.78 -1.44
CA GLU A 18 21.45 -12.73 -0.46
C GLU A 18 21.01 -12.95 1.01
N GLY A 19 20.00 -13.81 1.21
CA GLY A 19 19.43 -14.08 2.54
C GLY A 19 18.50 -12.98 3.07
N LYS A 20 18.19 -11.94 2.27
CA LYS A 20 17.28 -10.85 2.62
C LYS A 20 15.97 -10.95 1.85
N LEU A 21 14.87 -10.67 2.54
CA LEU A 21 13.56 -10.58 1.90
C LEU A 21 13.40 -9.20 1.27
N MET A 22 13.33 -9.16 -0.05
CA MET A 22 13.19 -7.95 -0.84
C MET A 22 11.79 -7.89 -1.45
N LEU A 23 11.14 -6.71 -1.41
CA LEU A 23 9.85 -6.50 -2.05
C LEU A 23 10.05 -6.41 -3.57
N ALA A 24 9.62 -7.42 -4.30
CA ALA A 24 9.76 -7.48 -5.75
C ALA A 24 8.59 -6.80 -6.48
N ARG A 25 7.38 -6.87 -5.90
CA ARG A 25 6.18 -6.19 -6.40
C ARG A 25 5.18 -5.98 -5.26
N ARG A 26 4.49 -4.85 -5.29
CA ARG A 26 3.30 -4.59 -4.47
C ARG A 26 2.14 -4.19 -5.36
N GLU A 27 0.98 -4.77 -5.10
CA GLU A 27 -0.30 -4.35 -5.64
C GLU A 27 -1.21 -3.98 -4.46
N ILE A 28 -1.94 -2.89 -4.59
CA ILE A 28 -2.74 -2.32 -3.50
C ILE A 28 -4.14 -2.09 -4.01
N ILE A 29 -5.12 -2.69 -3.34
CA ILE A 29 -6.53 -2.58 -3.67
C ILE A 29 -7.16 -1.78 -2.55
N LEU A 30 -7.63 -0.57 -2.84
CA LEU A 30 -8.26 0.30 -1.86
C LEU A 30 -9.76 0.08 -1.87
N ASP A 31 -10.38 0.12 -0.68
CA ASP A 31 -11.84 -0.01 -0.51
C ASP A 31 -12.58 1.30 -0.85
N MET A 32 -12.08 2.05 -1.83
CA MET A 32 -12.56 3.37 -2.20
C MET A 32 -12.65 3.48 -3.72
N SER A 33 -13.81 3.95 -4.22
CA SER A 33 -14.00 4.27 -5.64
C SER A 33 -13.48 5.66 -6.01
N VAL A 34 -13.44 6.58 -5.04
CA VAL A 34 -12.92 7.94 -5.15
C VAL A 34 -12.02 8.21 -3.95
N LEU A 35 -10.86 8.82 -4.19
CA LEU A 35 -9.96 9.21 -3.10
C LEU A 35 -10.64 10.27 -2.24
N SER A 36 -10.85 9.95 -0.97
CA SER A 36 -11.44 10.84 0.05
C SER A 36 -10.42 11.87 0.59
N MET A 37 -9.17 11.79 0.13
CA MET A 37 -8.05 12.62 0.56
C MET A 37 -7.53 13.48 -0.59
N PRO A 38 -7.01 14.69 -0.33
CA PRO A 38 -6.49 15.57 -1.37
C PRO A 38 -5.31 14.97 -2.16
N ASN A 39 -4.54 14.07 -1.53
CA ASN A 39 -3.41 13.38 -2.15
C ASN A 39 -3.09 12.08 -1.39
N LEU A 40 -2.15 11.30 -1.96
CA LEU A 40 -1.58 10.10 -1.36
C LEU A 40 -0.07 10.29 -1.15
N ALA A 41 0.34 11.31 -0.41
CA ALA A 41 1.75 11.60 -0.11
C ALA A 41 2.35 10.65 0.96
N ILE A 42 2.06 9.34 0.85
CA ILE A 42 2.54 8.29 1.74
C ILE A 42 2.89 7.03 0.94
N PHE A 43 3.69 6.14 1.52
CA PHE A 43 3.89 4.79 0.99
C PHE A 43 2.86 3.84 1.60
N LEU A 44 2.22 3.04 0.74
CA LEU A 44 1.27 2.00 1.12
C LEU A 44 1.93 0.61 0.96
#